data_AF-A0A9W7KR36-F1
#
_entry.id   AF-A0A9W7KR36-F1
#
_cell.length_a   1.000
_cell.length_b   1.000
_cell.length_c   1.000
_cell.angle_alpha   90.00
_cell.angle_beta   90.00
_cell.angle_gamma   90.00
#
_symmetry.space_group_name_H-M   'P 1'
#
loop_
_entity.id
_entity.type
_entity.pdbx_description
1 polymer ?
#
loop_
_entity_poly.entity_id
_entity_poly.type
_entity_poly.pdbx_seq_one_letter_code
_entity_poly.pdbx_strand_id
1 'polypeptide(L)'
;MKDLIIAARPAEGFRRCGVFHPPTEVHHRAGTFTEDQVADLKKERNLIVVEVDPVTEPEDDQKESRQPKAKGGRGTPKADDAQPPTEAPPKAEDPPAA
;
A
#
# COMPACT_ATOMS: atom_id res chain seq x y z
N MET A 1 -10.95 -4.80 -26.64
CA MET A 1 -9.97 -4.20 -25.71
C MET A 1 -8.86 -5.21 -25.49
N LYS A 2 -7.61 -4.76 -25.45
CA LYS A 2 -6.43 -5.63 -25.31
C LYS A 2 -5.97 -5.70 -23.86
N ASP A 3 -5.27 -6.76 -23.52
CA ASP A 3 -4.57 -6.85 -22.25
C ASP A 3 -3.34 -5.92 -22.28
N LEU A 4 -2.89 -5.49 -21.11
CA LEU A 4 -1.76 -4.59 -20.96
C LEU A 4 -0.74 -5.15 -19.99
N ILE A 5 0.51 -5.19 -20.40
CA ILE A 5 1.64 -5.39 -19.50
C ILE A 5 2.28 -4.03 -19.24
N ILE A 6 2.35 -3.65 -17.97
CA ILE A 6 2.91 -2.36 -17.53
C ILE A 6 4.09 -2.62 -16.61
N ALA A 7 5.24 -2.02 -16.93
CA ALA A 7 6.44 -2.06 -16.11
C ALA A 7 7.07 -0.66 -16.00
N ALA A 8 7.80 -0.40 -14.91
CA ALA A 8 8.66 0.76 -14.83
C ALA A 8 9.94 0.56 -15.66
N ARG A 9 10.34 1.61 -16.40
CA ARG A 9 11.58 1.62 -17.18
C ARG A 9 12.85 1.63 -16.31
N PRO A 10 12.93 2.40 -15.21
CA PRO A 10 14.08 2.30 -14.30
C PRO A 10 14.12 0.93 -13.62
N ALA A 11 15.29 0.31 -13.57
CA ALA A 11 15.48 -1.02 -12.96
C ALA A 11 15.15 -1.06 -11.46
N GLU A 12 15.16 0.08 -10.77
CA GLU A 12 14.77 0.20 -9.35
C GLU A 12 13.27 0.49 -9.17
N GLY A 13 12.52 0.66 -10.27
CA GLY A 13 11.18 1.24 -10.25
C GLY A 13 11.21 2.75 -10.06
N PHE A 14 10.04 3.37 -9.96
CA PHE A 14 9.92 4.79 -9.62
C PHE A 14 8.68 5.05 -8.78
N ARG A 15 8.64 6.21 -8.11
CA ARG A 15 7.47 6.64 -7.36
C ARG A 15 6.80 7.81 -8.06
N ARG A 16 5.47 7.77 -8.15
CA ARG A 16 4.64 8.87 -8.64
C ARG A 16 3.48 9.09 -7.70
N CYS A 17 3.31 10.33 -7.24
CA CYS A 17 2.21 10.70 -6.34
C CYS A 17 2.08 9.75 -5.13
N GLY A 18 3.21 9.28 -4.57
CA GLY A 18 3.24 8.32 -3.46
C GLY A 18 3.02 6.85 -3.85
N VAL A 19 2.63 6.55 -5.09
CA VAL A 19 2.49 5.20 -5.61
C VAL A 19 3.83 4.72 -6.17
N PHE A 20 4.29 3.56 -5.70
CA PHE A 20 5.48 2.90 -6.25
C PHE A 20 5.11 2.07 -7.48
N HIS A 21 5.74 2.36 -8.60
CA HIS A 21 5.68 1.59 -9.83
C HIS A 21 6.90 0.66 -9.89
N PRO A 22 6.69 -0.66 -9.75
CA PRO A 22 7.79 -1.61 -9.78
C PRO A 22 8.38 -1.75 -11.20
N PRO A 23 9.67 -2.13 -11.31
CA PRO A 23 10.29 -2.52 -12.58
C PRO A 23 9.74 -3.85 -13.12
N THR A 24 9.05 -4.60 -12.27
CA THR A 24 8.40 -5.87 -12.62
C THR A 24 7.18 -5.62 -13.48
N GLU A 25 7.02 -6.47 -14.50
CA GLU A 25 5.86 -6.49 -15.38
C GLU A 25 4.59 -6.84 -14.60
N VAL A 26 3.59 -5.98 -14.69
CA VAL A 26 2.27 -6.16 -14.10
C VAL A 26 1.26 -6.35 -15.22
N HIS A 27 0.58 -7.49 -15.21
CA HIS A 27 -0.44 -7.81 -16.19
C HIS A 27 -1.80 -7.25 -15.78
N HIS A 28 -2.45 -6.56 -16.71
CA HIS A 28 -3.76 -5.96 -16.56
C HIS A 28 -4.69 -6.48 -17.66
N ARG A 29 -5.86 -6.95 -17.25
CA ARG A 29 -6.87 -7.44 -18.19
C ARG A 29 -7.45 -6.32 -19.05
N ALA A 30 -7.92 -6.70 -20.23
CA ALA A 30 -8.69 -5.86 -21.12
C ALA A 30 -9.84 -5.18 -20.39
N GLY A 31 -9.94 -3.86 -20.57
CA GLY A 31 -10.95 -3.03 -19.91
C GLY A 31 -10.57 -2.53 -18.50
N THR A 32 -9.38 -2.89 -17.97
CA THR A 32 -8.85 -2.26 -16.75
C THR A 32 -8.59 -0.77 -16.96
N PHE A 33 -8.21 -0.37 -18.17
CA PHE A 33 -7.94 1.01 -18.56
C PHE A 33 -8.78 1.39 -19.78
N THR A 34 -9.22 2.65 -19.82
CA THR A 34 -9.83 3.24 -21.01
C THR A 34 -8.78 3.59 -22.06
N GLU A 35 -9.18 3.78 -23.31
CA GLU A 35 -8.24 4.14 -24.39
C GLU A 35 -7.49 5.44 -24.10
N ASP A 36 -8.17 6.45 -23.53
CA ASP A 36 -7.55 7.70 -23.09
C ASP A 36 -6.49 7.46 -22.00
N GLN A 37 -6.79 6.60 -21.03
CA GLN A 37 -5.84 6.24 -19.97
C GLN A 37 -4.63 5.48 -20.53
N VAL A 38 -4.83 4.59 -21.50
CA VAL A 38 -3.72 3.90 -22.18
C VAL A 38 -2.86 4.90 -22.95
N ALA A 39 -3.48 5.86 -23.64
CA ALA A 39 -2.76 6.92 -24.34
C ALA A 39 -1.92 7.77 -23.38
N ASP A 40 -2.46 8.09 -22.20
CA ASP A 40 -1.72 8.81 -21.17
C ASP A 40 -0.57 7.98 -20.60
N LEU A 41 -0.80 6.70 -20.27
CA LEU A 41 0.25 5.80 -19.79
C LEU A 41 1.39 5.64 -20.80
N LYS A 42 1.11 5.67 -22.12
CA LYS A 42 2.13 5.62 -23.17
C LYS A 42 2.95 6.90 -23.30
N LYS A 43 2.40 8.05 -22.93
CA LYS A 43 3.16 9.33 -22.90
C LYS A 43 4.19 9.34 -21.77
N GLU A 44 4.05 8.46 -20.80
CA GLU A 44 4.91 8.45 -19.64
C GLU A 44 6.29 7.90 -19.93
N ARG A 45 7.29 8.78 -19.83
CA ARG A 45 8.69 8.44 -20.11
C ARG A 45 9.23 7.29 -19.25
N ASN A 46 8.72 7.14 -18.04
CA ASN A 46 9.22 6.14 -17.09
C ASN A 46 8.41 4.84 -17.09
N LEU A 47 7.38 4.73 -17.92
CA LEU A 47 6.60 3.51 -18.08
C LEU A 47 6.94 2.82 -19.40
N ILE A 48 6.77 1.51 -19.38
CA ILE A 48 6.76 0.63 -20.54
C ILE A 48 5.37 0.01 -20.54
N VAL A 49 4.62 0.25 -21.62
CA VAL A 49 3.27 -0.27 -21.81
C VAL A 49 3.27 -1.12 -23.07
N VAL A 50 2.97 -2.41 -22.91
CA VAL A 50 2.87 -3.37 -24.00
C VAL A 50 1.41 -3.80 -24.11
N GLU A 51 0.82 -3.62 -25.29
CA GLU A 51 -0.50 -4.16 -25.61
C GLU A 51 -0.36 -5.60 -26.09
N VAL A 52 -1.08 -6.51 -25.46
CA VAL A 52 -1.10 -7.93 -25.80
C VAL A 52 -2.52 -8.32 -26.16
N ASP A 53 -2.69 -9.08 -27.24
CA ASP A 53 -4.00 -9.66 -27.53
C ASP A 53 -4.37 -10.64 -26.41
N PRO A 54 -5.63 -10.63 -25.94
CA PRO A 54 -6.04 -11.48 -24.82
C PRO A 54 -5.86 -12.95 -25.23
N VAL A 55 -4.85 -13.60 -24.67
CA VAL A 55 -4.60 -15.01 -24.90
C VAL A 55 -5.67 -15.79 -24.14
N THR A 56 -6.64 -16.32 -24.86
CA THR A 56 -7.52 -17.39 -24.36
C THR A 56 -6.70 -18.69 -24.29
N GLU A 57 -5.76 -18.77 -23.34
CA GLU A 57 -5.18 -20.00 -22.77
C GLU A 57 -4.11 -19.62 -21.72
N PRO A 58 -4.04 -20.32 -20.57
CA PRO A 58 -3.16 -19.92 -19.48
C PRO A 58 -1.73 -20.40 -19.75
N GLU A 59 -0.89 -19.55 -20.31
CA GLU A 59 0.56 -19.74 -20.20
C GLU A 59 1.07 -19.04 -18.93
N ASP A 60 1.66 -19.88 -18.11
CA ASP A 60 2.03 -19.71 -16.72
C ASP A 60 3.27 -18.82 -16.61
N ASP A 61 3.09 -17.49 -16.50
CA ASP A 61 4.17 -16.59 -16.05
C ASP A 61 3.81 -15.98 -14.69
N GLN A 62 3.56 -16.87 -13.73
CA GLN A 62 3.50 -16.56 -12.31
C GLN A 62 4.91 -16.30 -11.79
N LYS A 63 5.47 -15.11 -12.06
CA LYS A 63 6.67 -14.67 -11.34
C LYS A 63 6.30 -14.10 -9.97
N GLU A 64 5.96 -15.06 -9.11
CA GLU A 64 6.08 -15.11 -7.68
C GLU A 64 6.09 -13.76 -6.92
N SER A 65 4.92 -13.46 -6.40
CA SER A 65 4.68 -12.57 -5.27
C SER A 65 5.54 -12.97 -4.06
N ARG A 66 6.71 -12.33 -3.90
CA ARG A 66 7.41 -12.24 -2.62
C ARG A 66 7.34 -10.81 -2.10
N GLN A 67 6.24 -10.49 -1.43
CA GLN A 67 6.24 -9.45 -0.41
C GLN A 67 6.85 -10.02 0.88
N PRO A 68 8.06 -9.63 1.31
CA PRO A 68 8.35 -9.60 2.73
C PRO A 68 7.66 -8.36 3.31
N LYS A 69 6.52 -8.59 3.97
CA LYS A 69 5.87 -7.60 4.83
C LYS A 69 6.82 -7.29 6.00
N ALA A 70 7.68 -6.30 5.84
CA ALA A 70 8.42 -5.75 6.97
C ALA A 70 7.47 -4.88 7.80
N LYS A 71 7.03 -5.48 8.90
CA LYS A 71 6.39 -4.86 10.07
C LYS A 71 7.04 -3.50 10.37
N GLY A 72 6.28 -2.41 10.48
CA GLY A 72 5.63 -2.08 11.75
C GLY A 72 6.63 -1.49 12.76
N GLY A 73 7.22 -0.34 12.44
CA GLY A 73 8.00 0.46 13.40
C GLY A 73 7.13 1.52 14.07
N ARG A 74 6.19 1.07 14.91
CA ARG A 74 5.38 1.96 15.76
C ARG A 74 6.24 2.32 16.97
N GLY A 75 6.57 3.60 17.10
CA GLY A 75 7.31 4.13 18.25
C GLY A 75 6.60 3.79 19.55
N THR A 76 7.39 3.34 20.52
CA THR A 76 7.00 3.17 21.91
C THR A 76 7.50 4.38 22.71
N PRO A 77 6.64 5.30 23.16
CA PRO A 77 6.97 6.04 24.37
C PRO A 77 6.79 5.09 25.56
N LYS A 78 7.91 4.76 26.22
CA LYS A 78 7.91 4.17 27.56
C LYS A 78 7.44 5.24 28.55
N ALA A 79 6.27 5.07 29.12
CA ALA A 79 5.92 5.57 30.43
C ALA A 79 4.81 4.66 30.96
N ASP A 80 5.18 3.73 31.84
CA ASP A 80 4.34 3.27 32.95
C ASP A 80 5.15 2.22 33.74
N ASP A 81 5.82 2.69 34.80
CA ASP A 81 6.30 1.85 35.89
C ASP A 81 5.97 2.60 37.19
N ALA A 82 4.83 2.28 37.79
CA ALA A 82 4.67 2.00 39.22
C ALA A 82 3.18 1.92 39.64
N GLN A 83 2.65 0.70 39.57
CA GLN A 83 1.69 0.03 40.48
C GLN A 83 0.33 0.68 40.87
N PRO A 84 -0.81 -0.06 40.71
CA PRO A 84 -2.08 0.17 41.39
C PRO A 84 -2.22 -0.75 42.64
N PRO A 85 -3.39 -0.84 43.31
CA PRO A 85 -4.02 0.11 44.24
C PRO A 85 -4.20 -0.52 45.66
N THR A 86 -4.21 0.24 46.75
CA THR A 86 -4.75 -0.27 48.03
C THR A 86 -5.54 0.76 48.84
N GLU A 87 -6.77 0.33 49.14
CA GLU A 87 -7.58 0.59 50.33
C GLU A 87 -8.28 1.96 50.53
N ALA A 88 -9.58 1.87 50.84
CA ALA A 88 -10.56 2.95 50.94
C ALA A 88 -10.81 3.37 52.42
N PRO A 89 -11.88 4.14 52.72
CA PRO A 89 -11.94 5.56 53.07
C PRO A 89 -12.01 5.83 54.59
N PRO A 90 -11.95 7.11 55.04
CA PRO A 90 -13.10 7.60 55.81
C PRO A 90 -13.48 9.08 55.60
N LYS A 91 -14.74 9.32 56.00
CA LYS A 91 -15.52 10.57 56.03
C LYS A 91 -14.87 11.73 56.79
N ALA A 92 -15.10 12.93 56.27
CA ALA A 92 -15.29 14.20 56.98
C ALA A 92 -15.55 15.25 55.87
N GLU A 93 -16.40 16.26 55.95
CA GLU A 93 -17.42 16.74 56.88
C GLU A 93 -18.08 17.93 56.12
N ASP A 94 -19.32 18.28 56.46
CA ASP A 94 -20.19 19.26 55.80
C ASP A 94 -19.57 20.61 55.35
N PRO A 95 -20.13 21.27 54.30
CA PRO A 95 -19.90 22.69 54.08
C PRO A 95 -20.77 23.54 55.05
N PRO A 96 -20.23 24.52 55.79
CA PRO A 96 -21.08 25.54 56.39
C PRO A 96 -21.51 26.53 55.31
N ALA A 97 -22.83 26.71 55.22
CA ALA A 97 -23.43 27.87 54.56
C ALA A 97 -23.20 29.13 55.39
N ALA A 98 -22.74 30.21 54.74
CA ALA A 98 -23.00 31.60 55.13
C ALA A 98 -22.80 32.50 53.91
#